data_AF-A0A2T1DBE5-F1
#
_entry.id   AF-A0A2T1DBE5-F1
#
_cell.length_a   1.000
_cell.length_b   1.000
_cell.length_c   1.000
_cell.angle_alpha   90.00
_cell.angle_beta   90.00
_cell.angle_gamma   90.00
#
_symmetry.space_group_name_H-M   'P 1'
#
loop_
_entity.id
_entity.type
_entity.pdbx_description
1 polymer ?
#
loop_
_entity_poly.entity_id
_entity_poly.type
_entity_poly.pdbx_seq_one_letter_code
_entity_poly.pdbx_strand_id
1 'polypeptide(L)'
;MFGKERVQVIKRLGLVIAGISAIGILTPTAAATALNQPASSSFSPSAPLQIAQVEGCPKAEMVQSFATANFSIYICKTQEGAIFYRGFSKRNGSQINVMQVTTGDDGTYEATNGNIIYSINPDRLQVRQNGKVILTESVLK
;
A
#
# COMPACT_ATOMS: atom_id res chain seq x y z
N MET A 1 -25.18 -10.17 43.89
CA MET A 1 -25.60 -8.78 43.61
C MET A 1 -25.70 -8.60 42.11
N PHE A 2 -26.87 -8.15 41.66
CA PHE A 2 -27.27 -7.95 40.26
C PHE A 2 -26.65 -6.68 39.66
N GLY A 3 -26.44 -6.64 38.33
CA GLY A 3 -26.08 -5.42 37.60
C GLY A 3 -25.72 -5.66 36.12
N LYS A 4 -26.62 -6.18 35.27
CA LYS A 4 -27.49 -5.45 34.32
C LYS A 4 -26.78 -4.89 33.07
N GLU A 5 -26.90 -5.65 31.97
CA GLU A 5 -26.75 -5.22 30.57
C GLU A 5 -27.43 -3.87 30.29
N ARG A 6 -26.83 -3.07 29.41
CA ARG A 6 -27.53 -2.02 28.66
C ARG A 6 -27.08 -2.02 27.20
N VAL A 7 -27.83 -2.75 26.39
CA VAL A 7 -27.96 -2.56 24.94
C VAL A 7 -28.62 -1.20 24.70
N GLN A 8 -27.97 -0.30 23.96
CA GLN A 8 -28.63 0.90 23.43
C GLN A 8 -28.97 0.71 21.94
N VAL A 9 -30.27 0.59 21.71
CA VAL A 9 -30.95 0.53 20.42
C VAL A 9 -30.91 1.93 19.78
N ILE A 10 -30.26 2.07 18.62
CA ILE A 10 -30.27 3.33 17.85
C ILE A 10 -31.58 3.39 17.06
N LYS A 11 -32.43 4.34 17.47
CA LYS A 11 -33.77 4.60 16.94
C LYS A 11 -33.67 5.25 15.56
N ARG A 12 -34.17 4.59 14.51
CA ARG A 12 -34.33 5.18 13.17
C ARG A 12 -35.43 6.26 13.22
N LEU A 13 -35.08 7.51 12.96
CA LEU A 13 -36.05 8.56 12.68
C LEU A 13 -36.16 8.72 11.16
N GLY A 14 -37.30 8.29 10.61
CA GLY A 14 -37.74 8.68 9.27
C GLY A 14 -38.33 10.09 9.31
N LEU A 15 -38.06 10.88 8.27
CA LEU A 15 -38.75 12.15 8.04
C LEU A 15 -39.47 12.08 6.69
N VAL A 16 -40.75 12.44 6.74
CA VAL A 16 -41.79 12.29 5.72
C VAL A 16 -41.75 13.46 4.73
N ILE A 17 -42.08 13.14 3.48
CA ILE A 17 -42.11 14.04 2.31
C ILE A 17 -43.48 14.73 2.23
N ALA A 18 -43.49 16.05 2.02
CA ALA A 18 -44.63 16.87 1.57
C ALA A 18 -44.06 18.16 0.96
N GLY A 19 -44.48 18.76 -0.15
CA GLY A 19 -45.47 18.47 -1.18
C GLY A 19 -45.50 19.62 -2.22
N ILE A 20 -45.70 19.26 -3.49
CA ILE A 20 -46.55 19.87 -4.54
C ILE A 20 -46.31 21.32 -5.08
N SER A 21 -45.97 21.34 -6.38
CA SER A 21 -46.32 22.22 -7.52
C SER A 21 -45.98 23.72 -7.57
N ALA A 22 -45.25 24.09 -8.65
CA ALA A 22 -45.66 25.15 -9.57
C ALA A 22 -45.06 24.93 -10.97
N ILE A 23 -45.87 25.24 -11.98
CA ILE A 23 -45.65 25.09 -13.44
C ILE A 23 -45.07 26.40 -14.01
N GLY A 24 -44.22 26.29 -15.03
CA GLY A 24 -43.70 27.40 -15.84
C GLY A 24 -42.19 27.60 -15.62
N ILE A 25 -41.33 27.77 -16.62
CA ILE A 25 -41.46 28.53 -17.86
C ILE A 25 -40.52 27.89 -18.91
N LEU A 26 -41.00 27.77 -20.15
CA LEU A 26 -40.18 27.43 -21.33
C LEU A 26 -39.21 28.58 -21.62
N THR A 27 -37.91 28.35 -21.49
CA THR A 27 -36.87 29.27 -21.99
C THR A 27 -36.19 28.69 -23.22
N PRO A 28 -35.95 29.49 -24.28
CA PRO A 28 -35.38 29.03 -25.53
C PRO A 28 -33.96 28.50 -25.37
N THR A 29 -33.64 27.46 -26.14
CA THR A 29 -32.33 26.85 -26.31
C THR A 29 -31.27 27.89 -26.61
N ALA A 30 -30.40 28.17 -25.64
CA ALA A 30 -29.12 28.82 -25.90
C ALA A 30 -28.23 27.84 -26.66
N ALA A 31 -28.04 28.06 -27.96
CA ALA A 31 -26.95 27.45 -28.70
C ALA A 31 -25.65 28.15 -28.28
N ALA A 32 -25.10 27.75 -27.14
CA ALA A 32 -23.70 28.01 -26.84
C ALA A 32 -22.91 26.91 -27.54
N THR A 33 -22.30 27.24 -28.68
CA THR A 33 -21.25 26.43 -29.29
C THR A 33 -20.18 26.21 -28.23
N ALA A 34 -20.17 25.05 -27.60
CA ALA A 34 -19.10 24.64 -26.71
C ALA A 34 -17.83 24.59 -27.57
N LEU A 35 -16.98 25.60 -27.41
CA LEU A 35 -15.63 25.57 -27.94
C LEU A 35 -14.98 24.32 -27.36
N ASN A 36 -14.58 23.43 -28.27
CA ASN A 36 -13.84 22.21 -27.99
C ASN A 36 -12.47 22.64 -27.42
N GLN A 37 -12.42 22.93 -26.13
CA GLN A 37 -11.21 23.30 -25.43
C GLN A 37 -10.47 21.99 -25.14
N PRO A 38 -9.29 21.74 -25.74
CA PRO A 38 -8.47 20.64 -25.28
C PRO A 38 -8.19 20.90 -23.80
N ALA A 39 -8.52 19.94 -22.95
CA ALA A 39 -8.13 19.98 -21.55
C ALA A 39 -6.59 20.04 -21.52
N SER A 40 -6.06 21.25 -21.35
CA SER A 40 -4.66 21.46 -21.02
C SER A 40 -4.47 20.84 -19.64
N SER A 41 -4.02 19.59 -19.60
CA SER A 41 -3.53 18.96 -18.38
C SER A 41 -2.46 19.87 -17.80
N SER A 42 -2.81 20.63 -16.78
CA SER A 42 -1.88 21.44 -16.02
C SER A 42 -0.94 20.50 -15.27
N PHE A 43 0.19 20.17 -15.90
CA PHE A 43 1.30 19.56 -15.21
C PHE A 43 1.82 20.58 -14.19
N SER A 44 1.44 20.42 -12.91
CA SER A 44 2.09 21.15 -11.81
C SER A 44 3.52 20.61 -11.64
N PRO A 45 4.58 21.37 -11.95
CA PRO A 45 5.95 20.87 -11.99
C PRO A 45 6.60 20.84 -10.60
N SER A 46 5.83 20.68 -9.52
CA SER A 46 6.33 20.79 -8.15
C SER A 46 6.86 19.49 -7.56
N ALA A 47 6.72 18.35 -8.24
CA ALA A 47 7.33 17.09 -7.83
C ALA A 47 8.51 16.73 -8.75
N PRO A 48 9.69 16.38 -8.19
CA PRO A 48 10.83 15.97 -9.00
C PRO A 48 10.48 14.72 -9.83
N LEU A 49 10.93 14.71 -11.09
CA LEU A 49 10.77 13.57 -11.98
C LEU A 49 11.66 12.41 -11.49
N GLN A 50 11.05 11.31 -11.07
CA GLN A 50 11.79 10.11 -10.69
C GLN A 50 12.24 9.34 -11.94
N ILE A 51 13.51 9.53 -12.32
CA ILE A 51 14.09 8.98 -13.56
C ILE A 51 14.53 7.51 -13.46
N ALA A 52 14.72 6.98 -12.26
CA ALA A 52 15.11 5.58 -12.04
C ALA A 52 14.70 5.09 -10.65
N GLN A 53 14.49 3.78 -10.53
CA GLN A 53 14.33 3.10 -9.24
C GLN A 53 15.66 2.47 -8.84
N VAL A 54 16.11 2.72 -7.62
CA VAL A 54 17.41 2.21 -7.13
C VAL A 54 17.21 0.80 -6.59
N GLU A 55 17.81 -0.19 -7.25
CA GLU A 55 17.84 -1.59 -6.79
C GLU A 55 18.92 -1.80 -5.71
N GLY A 56 18.86 -2.94 -5.00
CA GLY A 56 19.89 -3.34 -4.03
C GLY A 56 19.80 -2.64 -2.67
N CYS A 57 20.94 -2.26 -2.10
CA CYS A 57 21.07 -1.63 -0.78
C CYS A 57 21.71 -0.24 -0.92
N PRO A 58 20.92 0.84 -1.05
CA PRO A 58 21.47 2.18 -1.22
C PRO A 58 22.26 2.60 0.03
N LYS A 59 23.53 2.96 -0.14
CA LYS A 59 24.44 3.38 0.96
C LYS A 59 24.65 2.32 2.05
N ALA A 60 24.41 1.06 1.74
CA ALA A 60 24.57 -0.07 2.65
C ALA A 60 25.20 -1.25 1.89
N GLU A 61 25.81 -2.18 2.62
CA GLU A 61 26.30 -3.43 2.05
C GLU A 61 25.11 -4.35 1.76
N MET A 62 25.10 -4.98 0.58
CA MET A 62 24.12 -6.01 0.24
C MET A 62 24.65 -7.38 0.70
N VAL A 63 24.02 -7.94 1.71
CA VAL A 63 24.38 -9.25 2.28
C VAL A 63 23.84 -10.38 1.42
N GLN A 64 22.57 -10.25 1.00
CA GLN A 64 21.91 -11.26 0.19
C GLN A 64 20.77 -10.63 -0.62
N SER A 65 20.45 -11.24 -1.77
CA SER A 65 19.33 -10.85 -2.60
C SER A 65 18.47 -12.07 -2.95
N PHE A 66 17.17 -11.82 -3.12
CA PHE A 66 16.20 -12.81 -3.57
C PHE A 66 15.28 -12.17 -4.60
N ALA A 67 14.91 -12.93 -5.62
CA ALA A 67 13.93 -12.53 -6.61
C ALA A 67 12.76 -13.50 -6.59
N THR A 68 11.55 -12.95 -6.64
CA THR A 68 10.30 -13.70 -6.88
C THR A 68 9.68 -13.20 -8.19
N ALA A 69 8.52 -13.71 -8.57
CA ALA A 69 7.80 -13.21 -9.74
C ALA A 69 7.49 -11.70 -9.60
N ASN A 70 7.03 -11.26 -8.42
CA ASN A 70 6.54 -9.89 -8.25
C ASN A 70 7.41 -9.02 -7.34
N PHE A 71 8.41 -9.57 -6.66
CA PHE A 71 9.22 -8.82 -5.69
C PHE A 71 10.72 -9.06 -5.86
N SER A 72 11.50 -8.02 -5.55
CA SER A 72 12.95 -8.12 -5.30
C SER A 72 13.19 -7.80 -3.82
N ILE A 73 13.94 -8.65 -3.13
CA ILE A 73 14.20 -8.56 -1.70
C ILE A 73 15.70 -8.49 -1.52
N TYR A 74 16.14 -7.55 -0.69
CA TYR A 74 17.53 -7.35 -0.35
C TYR A 74 17.69 -7.36 1.16
N ILE A 75 18.65 -8.14 1.63
CA ILE A 75 19.12 -8.09 3.01
C ILE A 75 20.33 -7.18 3.01
N CYS A 76 20.22 -6.08 3.74
CA CYS A 76 21.19 -5.00 3.74
C CYS A 76 21.84 -4.87 5.11
N LYS A 77 23.09 -4.40 5.15
CA LYS A 77 23.85 -4.14 6.37
C LYS A 77 24.35 -2.70 6.37
N THR A 78 24.05 -1.95 7.42
CA THR A 78 24.57 -0.58 7.60
C THR A 78 26.07 -0.60 7.91
N GLN A 79 26.72 0.55 7.85
CA GLN A 79 28.13 0.68 8.20
C GLN A 79 28.41 0.29 9.66
N GLU A 80 27.44 0.53 10.55
CA GLU A 80 27.47 0.17 11.97
C GLU A 80 27.14 -1.32 12.21
N GLY A 81 26.82 -2.06 11.14
CA GLY A 81 26.56 -3.50 11.18
C GLY A 81 25.11 -3.89 11.42
N ALA A 82 24.16 -2.95 11.46
CA ALA A 82 22.75 -3.27 11.62
C ALA A 82 22.18 -3.90 10.34
N ILE A 83 21.48 -5.03 10.48
CA ILE A 83 20.81 -5.71 9.37
C ILE A 83 19.39 -5.18 9.20
N PHE A 84 19.00 -4.91 7.95
CA PHE A 84 17.65 -4.54 7.60
C PHE A 84 17.16 -5.21 6.31
N TYR A 85 15.84 -5.38 6.26
CA TYR A 85 15.13 -5.94 5.13
C TYR A 85 14.69 -4.80 4.22
N ARG A 86 14.99 -4.91 2.93
CA ARG A 86 14.46 -4.03 1.89
C ARG A 86 13.65 -4.85 0.88
N GLY A 87 12.35 -4.57 0.81
CA GLY A 87 11.45 -5.20 -0.14
C GLY A 87 11.04 -4.22 -1.23
N PHE A 88 10.99 -4.69 -2.47
CA PHE A 88 10.62 -3.88 -3.64
C PHE A 88 9.59 -4.63 -4.50
N SER A 89 8.48 -3.97 -4.82
CA SER A 89 7.43 -4.50 -5.70
C SER A 89 7.76 -4.17 -7.16
N LYS A 90 7.89 -5.20 -7.99
CA LYS A 90 8.10 -5.07 -9.44
C LYS A 90 6.86 -4.55 -10.17
N ARG A 91 5.67 -4.64 -9.55
CA ARG A 91 4.39 -4.26 -10.16
C ARG A 91 4.14 -2.74 -10.15
N ASN A 92 4.46 -2.09 -9.03
CA ASN A 92 4.13 -0.67 -8.81
C ASN A 92 5.31 0.13 -8.25
N GLY A 93 6.49 -0.48 -8.10
CA GLY A 93 7.68 0.18 -7.60
C GLY A 93 7.65 0.52 -6.11
N SER A 94 6.64 0.07 -5.35
CA SER A 94 6.55 0.35 -3.91
C SER A 94 7.68 -0.35 -3.17
N GLN A 95 8.25 0.32 -2.17
CA GLN A 95 9.35 -0.22 -1.37
C GLN A 95 9.06 -0.16 0.13
N ILE A 96 9.65 -1.09 0.87
CA ILE A 96 9.69 -1.08 2.34
C ILE A 96 11.13 -1.25 2.82
N ASN A 97 11.45 -0.63 3.96
CA ASN A 97 12.69 -0.87 4.70
C ASN A 97 12.29 -1.19 6.14
N VAL A 98 12.76 -2.31 6.67
CA VAL A 98 12.40 -2.78 8.02
C VAL A 98 13.69 -3.14 8.76
N MET A 99 13.97 -2.42 9.84
CA MET A 99 15.14 -2.63 10.70
C MET A 99 14.99 -3.89 11.56
N GLN A 100 16.08 -4.31 12.20
CA GLN A 100 16.11 -5.38 13.20
C GLN A 100 15.61 -6.72 12.66
N VAL A 101 16.24 -7.16 11.57
CA VAL A 101 15.98 -8.48 10.99
C VAL A 101 16.57 -9.57 11.88
N THR A 102 15.77 -10.61 12.14
CA THR A 102 16.25 -11.86 12.75
C THR A 102 16.63 -12.86 11.65
N THR A 103 17.75 -13.56 11.83
CA THR A 103 18.20 -14.63 10.93
C THR A 103 18.02 -15.98 11.62
N GLY A 104 17.33 -16.90 10.97
CA GLY A 104 17.21 -18.30 11.39
C GLY A 104 18.31 -19.18 10.82
N ASP A 105 18.53 -20.35 11.43
CA ASP A 105 19.58 -21.30 11.05
C ASP A 105 19.40 -21.89 9.64
N ASP A 106 18.18 -21.85 9.10
CA ASP A 106 17.81 -22.32 7.76
C ASP A 106 18.04 -21.27 6.65
N GLY A 107 18.68 -20.14 6.99
CA GLY A 107 18.87 -19.02 6.07
C GLY A 107 17.60 -18.17 5.88
N THR A 108 16.60 -18.34 6.74
CA THR A 108 15.44 -17.46 6.77
C THR A 108 15.78 -16.12 7.40
N TYR A 109 15.41 -15.04 6.73
CA TYR A 109 15.38 -13.69 7.31
C TYR A 109 13.94 -13.30 7.63
N GLU A 110 13.71 -12.82 8.85
CA GLU A 110 12.40 -12.35 9.29
C GLU A 110 12.46 -10.89 9.75
N ALA A 111 11.56 -10.07 9.23
CA ALA A 111 11.44 -8.65 9.53
C ALA A 111 10.01 -8.32 9.97
N THR A 112 9.87 -7.61 11.09
CA THR A 112 8.55 -7.26 11.66
C THR A 112 8.28 -5.77 11.55
N ASN A 113 7.15 -5.40 10.96
CA ASN A 113 6.64 -4.03 10.93
C ASN A 113 5.20 -4.02 11.47
N GLY A 114 5.07 -3.67 12.76
CA GLY A 114 3.79 -3.72 13.47
C GLY A 114 3.25 -5.16 13.55
N ASN A 115 2.07 -5.38 12.98
CA ASN A 115 1.43 -6.70 12.91
C ASN A 115 1.76 -7.48 11.63
N ILE A 116 2.68 -6.99 10.81
CA ILE A 116 3.12 -7.62 9.57
C ILE A 116 4.51 -8.22 9.75
N ILE A 117 4.66 -9.48 9.37
CA ILE A 117 5.92 -10.22 9.38
C ILE A 117 6.28 -10.58 7.93
N TYR A 118 7.46 -10.18 7.49
CA TYR A 118 8.04 -10.54 6.20
C TYR A 118 9.12 -11.59 6.43
N SER A 119 8.95 -12.78 5.85
CA SER A 119 9.88 -13.90 5.96
C SER A 119 10.36 -14.28 4.56
N ILE A 120 11.68 -14.35 4.36
CA ILE A 120 12.30 -14.73 3.09
C ILE A 120 13.38 -15.77 3.36
N ASN A 121 13.39 -16.83 2.57
CA ASN A 121 14.45 -17.83 2.58
C ASN A 121 14.74 -18.29 1.13
N PRO A 122 15.70 -19.19 0.89
CA PRO A 122 16.06 -19.61 -0.47
C PRO A 122 14.92 -20.24 -1.29
N ASP A 123 13.83 -20.66 -0.66
CA ASP A 123 12.71 -21.32 -1.35
C ASP A 123 11.50 -20.39 -1.58
N ARG A 124 11.18 -19.52 -0.62
CA ARG A 124 9.97 -18.69 -0.69
C ARG A 124 10.04 -17.37 0.09
N LEU A 125 9.30 -16.39 -0.42
CA LEU A 125 8.80 -15.24 0.32
C LEU A 125 7.47 -15.59 0.97
N GLN A 126 7.28 -15.24 2.23
CA GLN A 126 6.01 -15.32 2.93
C GLN A 126 5.75 -14.04 3.73
N VAL A 127 4.55 -13.47 3.59
CA VAL A 127 4.12 -12.31 4.40
C VAL A 127 2.93 -12.72 5.25
N ARG A 128 3.01 -12.44 6.54
CA ARG A 128 1.93 -12.70 7.51
C ARG A 128 1.43 -11.39 8.07
N GLN A 129 0.12 -11.25 8.22
CA GLN A 129 -0.51 -10.13 8.91
C GLN A 129 -1.44 -10.67 9.98
N ASN A 130 -1.28 -10.21 11.22
CA ASN A 130 -2.00 -10.73 12.39
C ASN A 130 -1.91 -12.27 12.50
N GLY A 131 -0.71 -12.82 12.26
CA GLY A 131 -0.45 -14.27 12.29
C GLY A 131 -0.98 -15.07 11.10
N LYS A 132 -1.73 -14.46 10.17
CA LYS A 132 -2.25 -15.14 8.97
C LYS A 132 -1.38 -14.88 7.77
N VAL A 133 -1.08 -15.92 6.98
CA VAL A 133 -0.38 -15.77 5.70
C VAL A 133 -1.27 -15.01 4.71
N ILE A 134 -0.78 -13.89 4.18
CA ILE A 134 -1.47 -13.05 3.19
C ILE A 134 -0.76 -13.03 1.83
N LEU A 135 0.49 -13.49 1.78
CA LEU A 135 1.28 -13.62 0.56
C LEU A 135 2.20 -14.84 0.68
N THR A 136 2.35 -15.59 -0.41
CA THR A 136 3.42 -16.57 -0.57
C THR A 136 3.86 -16.55 -2.04
N GLU A 137 5.16 -16.41 -2.28
CA GLU A 137 5.75 -16.51 -3.62
C GLU A 137 7.03 -17.36 -3.56
N SER A 138 7.23 -18.20 -4.56
CA SER A 138 8.48 -18.95 -4.70
C SER A 138 9.62 -18.01 -5.08
N VAL A 139 10.80 -18.27 -4.52
CA VAL A 139 12.04 -17.64 -4.99
C VAL A 139 12.46 -18.28 -6.32
N LEU A 140 12.87 -17.43 -7.26
CA LEU A 140 13.38 -17.83 -8.56
C LEU A 140 14.81 -18.36 -8.40
N LYS A 141 15.11 -19.46 -9.09
CA LYS A 141 16.42 -20.13 -9.10
C LYS A 141 17.15 -19.89 -10.41
#